data_AF-A0A1F3Q1Y1-F1
#
_entry.id   AF-A0A1F3Q1Y1-F1
#
_cell.length_a   1.000
_cell.length_b   1.000
_cell.length_c   1.000
_cell.angle_alpha   90.00
_cell.angle_beta   90.00
_cell.angle_gamma   90.00
#
_symmetry.space_group_name_H-M   'P 1'
#
loop_
_entity.id
_entity.type
_entity.pdbx_description
1 polymer ?
#
loop_
_entity_poly.entity_id
_entity_poly.type
_entity_poly.pdbx_seq_one_letter_code
_entity_poly.pdbx_strand_id
1 'polypeptide(L)'
;MKVILSSLLAILLSNCSFAQITLIPDTGFEQALIQYGYDFGLPDGQVLTNNIDTVTYLYVGSRQITDLTGIQDFTALEYLDCNFNQLSSINVTQNTVLTCLITADNPLGTLDITQNSALISLNCWNNQLTNLNITQNTFLKYLSCQWNQLSTVDLSQNVNLIELDCNLNQMIILDVTLNTALTTLNCRGNLLTSLNLTNNTALEKLYCYSNQLTQLNLSQNSVLNDITCHNNQLTCLNIKNGNNSNFIYFFAHNNPNLTCIEVDNVGWSTSAPNWYKDATASYSTSCPNPCLVGIDENNLSNLSLYPNPTTGKITIDLVEVKQGLKATLTNSLGQVIFNQNYGSTNNIDLDLKYPKGMYFLTIKTQGEIITKKIVIE
;
A
#
# COMPACT_ATOMS: atom_id res chain seq x y z
N MET A 1 -53.80 53.72 35.76
CA MET A 1 -53.96 52.31 36.20
C MET A 1 -54.06 51.45 34.95
N LYS A 2 -52.89 51.15 34.37
CA LYS A 2 -52.70 50.34 33.16
C LYS A 2 -51.53 49.39 33.46
N VAL A 3 -51.55 48.24 32.80
CA VAL A 3 -50.49 47.22 32.73
C VAL A 3 -50.54 46.14 33.84
N ILE A 4 -51.47 45.19 33.69
CA ILE A 4 -51.22 43.76 33.99
C ILE A 4 -52.08 42.94 33.01
N LEU A 5 -51.59 42.68 31.79
CA LEU A 5 -52.05 41.57 30.94
C LEU A 5 -51.15 41.42 29.70
N SER A 6 -49.92 40.89 29.83
CA SER A 6 -49.13 40.54 28.64
C SER A 6 -48.04 39.48 28.84
N SER A 7 -48.00 38.75 29.96
CA SER A 7 -46.91 37.80 30.25
C SER A 7 -47.33 36.33 30.27
N LEU A 8 -48.45 35.96 29.62
CA LEU A 8 -48.89 34.56 29.50
C LEU A 8 -49.31 34.18 28.06
N LEU A 9 -48.63 34.72 27.05
CA LEU A 9 -48.85 34.38 25.62
C LEU A 9 -47.53 34.26 24.84
N ALA A 10 -46.51 33.65 25.44
CA ALA A 10 -45.21 33.44 24.79
C ALA A 10 -44.53 32.11 25.16
N ILE A 11 -45.30 31.07 25.51
CA ILE A 11 -44.78 29.69 25.72
C ILE A 11 -45.64 28.66 24.97
N LEU A 12 -46.04 29.00 23.74
CA LEU A 12 -46.65 28.07 22.78
C LEU A 12 -46.20 28.41 21.35
N LEU A 13 -44.99 28.94 21.18
CA LEU A 13 -44.25 28.67 19.94
C LEU A 13 -43.71 27.26 20.09
N SER A 14 -44.59 26.33 19.73
CA SER A 14 -44.29 24.97 19.35
C SER A 14 -42.89 24.90 18.74
N ASN A 15 -42.01 24.11 19.36
CA ASN A 15 -40.87 23.51 18.68
C ASN A 15 -41.45 22.65 17.55
N CYS A 16 -41.81 23.27 16.43
CA CYS A 16 -41.89 22.58 15.16
C CYS A 16 -40.45 22.24 14.81
N SER A 17 -39.96 21.10 15.28
CA SER A 17 -38.84 20.46 14.59
C SER A 17 -39.35 20.16 13.19
N PHE A 18 -38.99 20.98 12.21
CA PHE A 18 -39.13 20.58 10.82
C PHE A 18 -38.36 19.27 10.67
N ALA A 19 -38.99 18.26 10.07
CA ALA A 19 -38.28 17.03 9.75
C ALA A 19 -37.09 17.40 8.86
N GLN A 20 -35.90 16.98 9.27
CA GLN A 20 -34.70 17.22 8.47
C GLN A 20 -34.79 16.37 7.20
N ILE A 21 -34.40 16.98 6.08
CA ILE A 21 -34.41 16.34 4.77
C ILE A 21 -32.96 16.25 4.29
N THR A 22 -32.61 15.08 3.77
CA THR A 22 -31.35 14.80 3.09
C THR A 22 -31.58 14.82 1.59
N LEU A 23 -30.71 15.50 0.84
CA LEU A 23 -30.79 15.53 -0.62
C LEU A 23 -30.19 14.25 -1.21
N ILE A 24 -30.90 13.63 -2.15
CA ILE A 24 -30.51 12.42 -2.88
C ILE A 24 -30.71 12.67 -4.39
N PRO A 25 -29.84 13.46 -5.03
CA PRO A 25 -30.07 13.94 -6.40
C PRO A 25 -30.01 12.82 -7.46
N ASP A 26 -29.33 11.70 -7.17
CA ASP A 26 -29.23 10.56 -8.07
C ASP A 26 -30.46 9.66 -7.94
N THR A 27 -31.25 9.59 -9.01
CA THR A 27 -32.48 8.80 -9.03
C THR A 27 -32.24 7.29 -8.84
N GLY A 28 -31.09 6.75 -9.24
CA GLY A 28 -30.74 5.36 -9.00
C GLY A 28 -30.44 5.08 -7.52
N PHE A 29 -29.78 6.04 -6.85
CA PHE A 29 -29.56 5.97 -5.41
C PHE A 29 -30.89 6.06 -4.65
N GLU A 30 -31.73 7.03 -4.98
CA GLU A 30 -33.04 7.21 -4.35
C GLU A 30 -33.98 6.02 -4.57
N GLN A 31 -34.01 5.46 -5.79
CA GLN A 31 -34.76 4.22 -6.07
C GLN A 31 -34.31 3.06 -5.19
N ALA A 32 -33.02 2.97 -4.86
CA ALA A 32 -32.53 1.95 -3.93
C ALA A 32 -33.07 2.18 -2.52
N LEU A 33 -33.13 3.43 -2.05
CA LEU A 33 -33.70 3.77 -0.74
C LEU A 33 -35.21 3.46 -0.68
N ILE A 34 -35.95 3.77 -1.74
CA ILE A 34 -37.36 3.41 -1.88
C ILE A 34 -37.53 1.89 -1.87
N GLN A 35 -36.70 1.15 -2.60
CA GLN A 35 -36.74 -0.31 -2.64
C GLN A 35 -36.50 -0.94 -1.26
N TYR A 36 -35.62 -0.34 -0.45
CA TYR A 36 -35.34 -0.79 0.92
C TYR A 36 -36.35 -0.28 1.96
N GLY A 37 -37.29 0.59 1.56
CA GLY A 37 -38.31 1.14 2.45
C GLY A 37 -37.80 2.26 3.37
N TYR A 38 -36.66 2.87 3.03
CA TYR A 38 -36.14 4.07 3.72
C TYR A 38 -36.77 5.35 3.16
N ASP A 39 -37.28 5.29 1.93
CA ASP A 39 -37.98 6.38 1.29
C ASP A 39 -39.29 5.90 0.63
N PHE A 40 -40.19 6.81 0.29
CA PHE A 40 -41.54 6.48 -0.17
C PHE A 40 -42.00 7.32 -1.36
N GLY A 41 -42.58 6.66 -2.36
CA GLY A 41 -43.19 7.32 -3.50
C GLY A 41 -42.37 7.15 -4.77
N LEU A 42 -42.37 8.19 -5.61
CA LEU A 42 -41.48 8.29 -6.77
C LEU A 42 -40.23 9.05 -6.35
N PRO A 43 -39.07 8.79 -6.98
CA PRO A 43 -37.86 9.58 -6.76
C PRO A 43 -38.15 11.09 -6.91
N ASP A 44 -37.98 11.84 -5.83
CA ASP A 44 -38.22 13.28 -5.73
C ASP A 44 -36.96 14.09 -5.35
N GLY A 45 -35.81 13.41 -5.27
CA GLY A 45 -34.49 13.97 -5.04
C GLY A 45 -34.12 14.10 -3.56
N GLN A 46 -34.85 13.45 -2.66
CA GLN A 46 -34.70 13.67 -1.22
C GLN A 46 -35.19 12.48 -0.39
N VAL A 47 -34.79 12.44 0.89
CA VAL A 47 -35.30 11.49 1.88
C VAL A 47 -35.39 12.16 3.25
N LEU A 48 -36.32 11.75 4.09
CA LEU A 48 -36.34 12.18 5.48
C LEU A 48 -35.10 11.64 6.20
N THR A 49 -34.28 12.51 6.78
CA THR A 49 -33.01 12.14 7.43
C THR A 49 -33.20 11.10 8.54
N ASN A 50 -34.28 11.20 9.30
CA ASN A 50 -34.63 10.23 10.36
C ASN A 50 -34.91 8.81 9.85
N ASN A 51 -35.12 8.61 8.56
CA ASN A 51 -35.31 7.27 7.99
C ASN A 51 -33.97 6.58 7.67
N ILE A 52 -32.89 7.35 7.56
CA ILE A 52 -31.57 6.86 7.10
C ILE A 52 -30.47 6.99 8.17
N ASP A 53 -30.63 7.87 9.16
CA ASP A 53 -29.61 8.17 10.18
C ASP A 53 -29.25 6.97 11.07
N THR A 54 -30.15 6.00 11.20
CA THR A 54 -29.98 4.75 11.95
C THR A 54 -29.60 3.54 11.08
N VAL A 55 -29.48 3.70 9.76
CA VAL A 55 -29.14 2.61 8.85
C VAL A 55 -27.66 2.24 9.00
N THR A 56 -27.40 0.98 9.34
CA THR A 56 -26.05 0.44 9.57
C THR A 56 -25.45 -0.28 8.37
N TYR A 57 -26.29 -0.81 7.48
CA TYR A 57 -25.88 -1.52 6.26
C TYR A 57 -26.59 -0.97 5.04
N LEU A 58 -25.83 -0.62 4.01
CA LEU A 58 -26.37 -0.13 2.75
C LEU A 58 -25.71 -0.80 1.55
N TYR A 59 -26.53 -1.42 0.70
CA TYR A 59 -26.11 -2.12 -0.51
C TYR A 59 -26.71 -1.43 -1.73
N VAL A 60 -25.93 -0.61 -2.43
CA VAL A 60 -26.37 0.19 -3.58
C VAL A 60 -25.54 -0.11 -4.83
N GLY A 61 -24.88 -1.28 -4.87
CA GLY A 61 -24.12 -1.72 -6.03
C GLY A 61 -24.97 -2.07 -7.26
N SER A 62 -24.36 -2.04 -8.45
CA SER A 62 -24.95 -2.41 -9.75
C SER A 62 -26.22 -1.64 -10.13
N ARG A 63 -26.27 -0.32 -9.84
CA ARG A 63 -27.48 0.51 -9.99
C ARG A 63 -27.33 1.72 -10.89
N GLN A 64 -26.23 1.81 -11.64
CA GLN A 64 -25.92 2.94 -12.51
C GLN A 64 -25.85 4.28 -11.76
N ILE A 65 -25.52 4.25 -10.47
CA ILE A 65 -25.42 5.45 -9.64
C ILE A 65 -24.19 6.25 -10.07
N THR A 66 -24.39 7.54 -10.27
CA THR A 66 -23.35 8.51 -10.66
C THR A 66 -22.98 9.47 -9.53
N ASP A 67 -23.89 9.67 -8.57
CA ASP A 67 -23.72 10.56 -7.42
C ASP A 67 -24.30 9.93 -6.15
N LEU A 68 -23.49 9.84 -5.09
CA LEU A 68 -23.91 9.37 -3.75
C LEU A 68 -24.13 10.52 -2.76
N THR A 69 -24.32 11.75 -3.24
CA THR A 69 -24.71 12.88 -2.39
C THR A 69 -25.89 12.48 -1.48
N GLY A 70 -25.75 12.81 -0.19
CA GLY A 70 -26.67 12.42 0.87
C GLY A 70 -26.18 11.23 1.70
N ILE A 71 -25.20 10.46 1.21
CA ILE A 71 -24.59 9.36 1.99
C ILE A 71 -24.00 9.83 3.32
N GLN A 72 -23.60 11.09 3.41
CA GLN A 72 -23.04 11.72 4.61
C GLN A 72 -24.00 11.70 5.81
N ASP A 73 -25.31 11.68 5.56
CA ASP A 73 -26.34 11.71 6.61
C ASP A 73 -26.68 10.31 7.15
N PHE A 74 -26.12 9.24 6.56
CA PHE A 74 -26.17 7.88 7.12
C PHE A 74 -25.15 7.76 8.27
N THR A 75 -25.40 8.47 9.36
CA THR A 75 -24.43 8.64 10.46
C THR A 75 -24.09 7.36 11.22
N ALA A 76 -25.01 6.38 11.24
CA ALA A 76 -24.79 5.06 11.84
C ALA A 76 -24.19 4.02 10.86
N LEU A 77 -23.81 4.41 9.64
CA LEU A 77 -23.41 3.46 8.59
C LEU A 77 -22.08 2.77 8.91
N GLU A 78 -22.13 1.47 9.15
CA GLU A 78 -20.98 0.61 9.44
C GLU A 78 -20.48 -0.11 8.19
N TYR A 79 -21.38 -0.38 7.24
CA TYR A 79 -21.08 -1.12 6.01
C TYR A 79 -21.72 -0.42 4.80
N LEU A 80 -20.89 -0.06 3.83
CA LEU A 80 -21.32 0.49 2.55
C LEU A 80 -20.78 -0.35 1.39
N ASP A 81 -21.67 -0.86 0.56
CA ASP A 81 -21.33 -1.44 -0.75
C ASP A 81 -22.00 -0.66 -1.88
N CYS A 82 -21.20 0.06 -2.65
CA CYS A 82 -21.61 0.82 -3.82
C CYS A 82 -20.85 0.38 -5.09
N ASN A 83 -20.49 -0.90 -5.18
CA ASN A 83 -19.74 -1.45 -6.30
C ASN A 83 -20.47 -1.39 -7.66
N PHE A 84 -19.74 -1.56 -8.76
CA PHE A 84 -20.31 -1.66 -10.12
C PHE A 84 -21.26 -0.50 -10.46
N ASN A 85 -20.81 0.72 -10.19
CA ASN A 85 -21.55 1.96 -10.47
C ASN A 85 -20.70 2.87 -11.37
N GLN A 86 -21.08 4.14 -11.49
CA GLN A 86 -20.43 5.12 -12.34
C GLN A 86 -19.96 6.33 -11.52
N LEU A 87 -19.59 6.09 -10.25
CA LEU A 87 -19.13 7.12 -9.33
C LEU A 87 -17.76 7.65 -9.76
N SER A 88 -17.71 8.92 -10.12
CA SER A 88 -16.44 9.64 -10.33
C SER A 88 -15.85 10.17 -9.02
N SER A 89 -16.69 10.32 -8.00
CA SER A 89 -16.31 10.69 -6.64
C SER A 89 -17.29 10.10 -5.62
N ILE A 90 -16.84 10.01 -4.37
CA ILE A 90 -17.66 9.65 -3.22
C ILE A 90 -17.14 10.42 -2.00
N ASN A 91 -18.05 10.89 -1.14
CA ASN A 91 -17.68 11.57 0.09
C ASN A 91 -18.28 10.84 1.29
N VAL A 92 -17.45 10.05 1.97
CA VAL A 92 -17.80 9.27 3.17
C VAL A 92 -17.26 9.88 4.46
N THR A 93 -16.83 11.15 4.43
CA THR A 93 -16.11 11.77 5.56
C THR A 93 -16.94 11.90 6.83
N GLN A 94 -18.28 11.88 6.73
CA GLN A 94 -19.20 11.93 7.88
C GLN A 94 -19.58 10.53 8.40
N ASN A 95 -19.35 9.48 7.62
CA ASN A 95 -19.64 8.09 8.00
C ASN A 95 -18.50 7.52 8.86
N THR A 96 -18.20 8.19 9.98
CA THR A 96 -17.01 7.95 10.81
C THR A 96 -16.98 6.58 11.47
N VAL A 97 -18.13 5.90 11.58
CA VAL A 97 -18.27 4.55 12.12
C VAL A 97 -18.12 3.44 11.07
N LEU A 98 -17.85 3.77 9.80
CA LEU A 98 -17.64 2.78 8.74
C LEU A 98 -16.52 1.81 9.10
N THR A 99 -16.84 0.52 9.09
CA THR A 99 -15.92 -0.60 9.30
C THR A 99 -15.63 -1.35 8.00
N CYS A 100 -16.54 -1.29 7.02
CA CYS A 100 -16.37 -1.89 5.70
C CYS A 100 -16.84 -0.93 4.61
N LEU A 101 -15.97 -0.68 3.63
CA LEU A 101 -16.28 0.14 2.47
C LEU A 101 -15.91 -0.61 1.19
N ILE A 102 -16.89 -0.79 0.30
CA ILE A 102 -16.74 -1.42 -1.01
C ILE A 102 -17.15 -0.43 -2.11
N THR A 103 -16.16 0.06 -2.86
CA THR A 103 -16.31 0.99 -3.99
C THR A 103 -15.78 0.41 -5.30
N ALA A 104 -15.66 -0.92 -5.38
CA ALA A 104 -15.12 -1.61 -6.54
C ALA A 104 -15.85 -1.28 -7.85
N ASP A 105 -15.17 -1.33 -8.99
CA ASP A 105 -15.74 -1.04 -10.32
C ASP A 105 -16.48 0.30 -10.37
N ASN A 106 -15.75 1.36 -10.08
CA ASN A 106 -16.19 2.73 -10.29
C ASN A 106 -15.05 3.52 -10.95
N PRO A 107 -15.33 4.60 -11.69
CA PRO A 107 -14.28 5.45 -12.23
C PRO A 107 -13.72 6.46 -11.20
N LEU A 108 -13.46 6.06 -9.94
CA LEU A 108 -12.94 6.98 -8.93
C LEU A 108 -11.48 7.34 -9.23
N GLY A 109 -11.21 8.65 -9.39
CA GLY A 109 -9.83 9.16 -9.49
C GLY A 109 -9.16 9.37 -8.13
N THR A 110 -9.96 9.58 -7.08
CA THR A 110 -9.52 9.77 -5.69
C THR A 110 -10.50 9.15 -4.71
N LEU A 111 -10.00 8.72 -3.55
CA LEU A 111 -10.82 8.22 -2.44
C LEU A 111 -10.29 8.78 -1.12
N ASP A 112 -11.05 9.66 -0.48
CA ASP A 112 -10.73 10.19 0.86
C ASP A 112 -11.47 9.38 1.92
N ILE A 113 -10.69 8.67 2.73
CA ILE A 113 -11.14 7.84 3.85
C ILE A 113 -10.42 8.20 5.15
N THR A 114 -9.85 9.41 5.22
CA THR A 114 -9.04 9.86 6.35
C THR A 114 -9.85 10.01 7.64
N GLN A 115 -11.16 10.21 7.54
CA GLN A 115 -12.08 10.30 8.69
C GLN A 115 -12.69 8.94 9.09
N ASN A 116 -12.52 7.89 8.28
CA ASN A 116 -13.10 6.56 8.52
C ASN A 116 -12.10 5.69 9.29
N SER A 117 -11.63 6.17 10.44
CA SER A 117 -10.58 5.52 11.24
C SER A 117 -10.96 4.13 11.78
N ALA A 118 -12.25 3.81 11.82
CA ALA A 118 -12.78 2.50 12.21
C ALA A 118 -12.72 1.43 11.11
N LEU A 119 -12.26 1.76 9.89
CA LEU A 119 -12.21 0.82 8.76
C LEU A 119 -11.36 -0.41 9.08
N ILE A 120 -11.98 -1.59 8.90
CA ILE A 120 -11.37 -2.92 9.01
C ILE A 120 -11.15 -3.51 7.62
N SER A 121 -12.06 -3.24 6.68
CA SER A 121 -12.02 -3.78 5.31
C SER A 121 -12.23 -2.66 4.31
N LEU A 122 -11.33 -2.55 3.33
CA LEU A 122 -11.45 -1.64 2.20
C LEU A 122 -11.31 -2.42 0.90
N ASN A 123 -12.32 -2.29 0.06
CA ASN A 123 -12.29 -2.80 -1.30
C ASN A 123 -12.55 -1.67 -2.29
N CYS A 124 -11.52 -1.25 -3.01
CA CYS A 124 -11.56 -0.22 -4.03
C CYS A 124 -10.94 -0.69 -5.36
N TRP A 125 -11.10 -1.98 -5.69
CA TRP A 125 -10.52 -2.55 -6.92
C TRP A 125 -11.19 -2.01 -8.19
N ASN A 126 -10.46 -2.05 -9.31
CA ASN A 126 -10.88 -1.53 -10.62
C ASN A 126 -11.45 -0.11 -10.55
N ASN A 127 -10.57 0.81 -10.12
CA ASN A 127 -10.81 2.25 -10.12
C ASN A 127 -9.69 2.95 -10.91
N GLN A 128 -9.60 4.27 -10.82
CA GLN A 128 -8.58 5.09 -11.48
C GLN A 128 -7.67 5.77 -10.45
N LEU A 129 -7.51 5.17 -9.27
CA LEU A 129 -6.76 5.75 -8.16
C LEU A 129 -5.26 5.82 -8.51
N THR A 130 -4.70 7.03 -8.42
CA THR A 130 -3.26 7.27 -8.55
C THR A 130 -2.55 7.35 -7.20
N ASN A 131 -3.32 7.57 -6.13
CA ASN A 131 -2.87 7.58 -4.74
C ASN A 131 -3.97 7.01 -3.84
N LEU A 132 -3.57 6.39 -2.73
CA LEU A 132 -4.46 5.88 -1.69
C LEU A 132 -3.82 6.13 -0.31
N ASN A 133 -4.34 7.10 0.43
CA ASN A 133 -3.87 7.39 1.78
C ASN A 133 -4.69 6.61 2.81
N ILE A 134 -4.07 5.59 3.41
CA ILE A 134 -4.68 4.73 4.44
C ILE A 134 -4.00 4.86 5.82
N THR A 135 -3.19 5.91 6.01
CA THR A 135 -2.37 6.08 7.23
C THR A 135 -3.21 6.29 8.50
N GLN A 136 -4.46 6.72 8.38
CA GLN A 136 -5.38 6.89 9.50
C GLN A 136 -6.21 5.63 9.80
N ASN A 137 -6.24 4.65 8.88
CA ASN A 137 -7.06 3.44 9.00
C ASN A 137 -6.25 2.33 9.70
N THR A 138 -5.83 2.58 10.93
CA THR A 138 -4.91 1.70 11.71
C THR A 138 -5.50 0.33 12.07
N PHE A 139 -6.82 0.19 11.99
CA PHE A 139 -7.55 -1.07 12.21
C PHE A 139 -7.70 -1.93 10.94
N LEU A 140 -7.22 -1.45 9.79
CA LEU A 140 -7.38 -2.14 8.50
C LEU A 140 -6.71 -3.52 8.52
N LYS A 141 -7.48 -4.55 8.16
CA LYS A 141 -7.06 -5.95 8.07
C LYS A 141 -7.09 -6.49 6.64
N TYR A 142 -8.01 -6.00 5.82
CA TYR A 142 -8.21 -6.47 4.46
C TYR A 142 -8.18 -5.27 3.51
N LEU A 143 -7.26 -5.30 2.55
CA LEU A 143 -7.12 -4.28 1.54
C LEU A 143 -7.10 -4.90 0.14
N SER A 144 -8.10 -4.53 -0.66
CA SER A 144 -8.16 -4.84 -2.09
C SER A 144 -8.14 -3.53 -2.88
N CYS A 145 -7.02 -3.23 -3.52
CA CYS A 145 -6.80 -2.04 -4.35
C CYS A 145 -6.24 -2.39 -5.73
N GLN A 146 -6.44 -3.63 -6.18
CA GLN A 146 -5.99 -4.11 -7.48
C GLN A 146 -6.65 -3.35 -8.64
N TRP A 147 -6.00 -3.36 -9.80
CA TRP A 147 -6.50 -2.68 -11.02
C TRP A 147 -6.72 -1.19 -10.77
N ASN A 148 -5.68 -0.52 -10.29
CA ASN A 148 -5.61 0.93 -10.16
C ASN A 148 -4.32 1.43 -10.83
N GLN A 149 -3.94 2.69 -10.59
CA GLN A 149 -2.75 3.32 -11.15
C GLN A 149 -1.77 3.72 -10.02
N LEU A 150 -1.75 2.96 -8.93
CA LEU A 150 -0.93 3.27 -7.76
C LEU A 150 0.55 3.00 -8.06
N SER A 151 1.40 4.00 -7.84
CA SER A 151 2.86 3.86 -7.91
C SER A 151 3.48 3.50 -6.56
N THR A 152 2.77 3.75 -5.46
CA THR A 152 3.17 3.44 -4.09
C THR A 152 1.92 3.37 -3.20
N VAL A 153 2.07 2.73 -2.04
CA VAL A 153 1.10 2.77 -0.95
C VAL A 153 1.87 2.71 0.38
N ASP A 154 1.60 3.66 1.27
CA ASP A 154 2.20 3.66 2.62
C ASP A 154 1.39 2.75 3.54
N LEU A 155 1.96 1.58 3.85
CA LEU A 155 1.37 0.55 4.71
C LEU A 155 1.89 0.62 6.16
N SER A 156 2.71 1.63 6.50
CA SER A 156 3.47 1.67 7.76
C SER A 156 2.60 1.76 9.01
N GLN A 157 1.37 2.25 8.89
CA GLN A 157 0.41 2.36 9.99
C GLN A 157 -0.59 1.19 10.04
N ASN A 158 -0.67 0.37 8.98
CA ASN A 158 -1.62 -0.73 8.87
C ASN A 158 -0.99 -2.05 9.37
N VAL A 159 -0.39 -2.03 10.56
CA VAL A 159 0.39 -3.15 11.11
C VAL A 159 -0.43 -4.43 11.34
N ASN A 160 -1.76 -4.31 11.38
CA ASN A 160 -2.72 -5.41 11.55
C ASN A 160 -3.20 -6.03 10.22
N LEU A 161 -2.62 -5.63 9.07
CA LEU A 161 -3.03 -6.13 7.76
C LEU A 161 -2.80 -7.64 7.66
N ILE A 162 -3.84 -8.37 7.29
CA ILE A 162 -3.88 -9.84 7.13
C ILE A 162 -3.82 -10.20 5.65
N GLU A 163 -4.56 -9.47 4.82
CA GLU A 163 -4.62 -9.68 3.37
C GLU A 163 -4.39 -8.37 2.62
N LEU A 164 -3.48 -8.43 1.66
CA LEU A 164 -3.19 -7.35 0.73
C LEU A 164 -3.29 -7.87 -0.70
N ASP A 165 -4.27 -7.36 -1.44
CA ASP A 165 -4.31 -7.45 -2.90
C ASP A 165 -4.07 -6.07 -3.52
N CYS A 166 -2.86 -5.87 -4.04
CA CYS A 166 -2.45 -4.68 -4.79
C CYS A 166 -2.02 -5.01 -6.22
N ASN A 167 -2.52 -6.12 -6.77
CA ASN A 167 -2.13 -6.57 -8.11
C ASN A 167 -2.52 -5.58 -9.23
N LEU A 168 -1.81 -5.65 -10.35
CA LEU A 168 -2.10 -4.86 -11.55
C LEU A 168 -2.18 -3.35 -11.24
N ASN A 169 -1.09 -2.84 -10.67
CA ASN A 169 -0.81 -1.44 -10.40
C ASN A 169 0.53 -1.05 -11.06
N GLN A 170 1.13 0.07 -10.66
CA GLN A 170 2.39 0.60 -11.21
C GLN A 170 3.50 0.67 -10.15
N MET A 171 3.44 -0.17 -9.12
CA MET A 171 4.35 -0.10 -7.98
C MET A 171 5.76 -0.57 -8.34
N ILE A 172 6.76 0.25 -8.00
CA ILE A 172 8.19 -0.11 -8.13
C ILE A 172 8.73 -0.67 -6.80
N ILE A 173 8.19 -0.16 -5.68
CA ILE A 173 8.58 -0.55 -4.33
C ILE A 173 7.31 -0.91 -3.57
N LEU A 174 7.38 -1.99 -2.79
CA LEU A 174 6.35 -2.38 -1.84
C LEU A 174 7.02 -2.73 -0.51
N ASP A 175 6.82 -1.88 0.49
CA ASP A 175 7.31 -2.13 1.85
C ASP A 175 6.19 -2.74 2.70
N VAL A 176 6.36 -4.02 3.05
CA VAL A 176 5.48 -4.78 3.94
C VAL A 176 6.17 -5.23 5.22
N THR A 177 7.34 -4.65 5.53
CA THR A 177 8.21 -5.12 6.61
C THR A 177 7.62 -4.96 8.01
N LEU A 178 6.65 -4.06 8.17
CA LEU A 178 5.90 -3.83 9.41
C LEU A 178 4.59 -4.63 9.48
N ASN A 179 4.09 -5.16 8.36
CA ASN A 179 2.81 -5.88 8.28
C ASN A 179 3.01 -7.37 8.60
N THR A 180 3.50 -7.64 9.81
CA THR A 180 3.91 -8.99 10.26
C THR A 180 2.75 -9.99 10.36
N ALA A 181 1.51 -9.51 10.40
CA ALA A 181 0.30 -10.33 10.42
C ALA A 181 -0.17 -10.81 9.03
N LEU A 182 0.50 -10.40 7.93
CA LEU A 182 0.11 -10.79 6.57
C LEU A 182 0.16 -12.30 6.39
N THR A 183 -0.98 -12.87 5.97
CA THR A 183 -1.12 -14.29 5.58
C THR A 183 -1.24 -14.43 4.06
N THR A 184 -1.77 -13.42 3.38
CA THR A 184 -1.92 -13.42 1.92
C THR A 184 -1.41 -12.11 1.32
N LEU A 185 -0.49 -12.23 0.36
CA LEU A 185 0.03 -11.11 -0.42
C LEU A 185 -0.10 -11.38 -1.93
N ASN A 186 -0.88 -10.57 -2.61
CA ASN A 186 -0.96 -10.53 -4.06
C ASN A 186 -0.47 -9.18 -4.59
N CYS A 187 0.74 -9.17 -5.14
CA CYS A 187 1.40 -8.00 -5.74
C CYS A 187 1.76 -8.24 -7.22
N ARG A 188 1.12 -9.22 -7.85
CA ARG A 188 1.32 -9.59 -9.26
C ARG A 188 1.13 -8.39 -10.19
N GLY A 189 1.90 -8.32 -11.28
CA GLY A 189 1.62 -7.39 -12.37
C GLY A 189 1.92 -5.95 -11.99
N ASN A 190 2.97 -5.77 -11.19
CA ASN A 190 3.55 -4.48 -10.85
C ASN A 190 4.95 -4.38 -11.51
N LEU A 191 5.74 -3.40 -11.09
CA LEU A 191 7.10 -3.14 -11.58
C LEU A 191 8.14 -3.38 -10.46
N LEU A 192 7.84 -4.26 -9.51
CA LEU A 192 8.68 -4.48 -8.33
C LEU A 192 10.04 -5.04 -8.74
N THR A 193 11.12 -4.38 -8.32
CA THR A 193 12.51 -4.84 -8.53
C THR A 193 13.01 -5.70 -7.38
N SER A 194 12.44 -5.50 -6.19
CA SER A 194 12.69 -6.31 -5.00
C SER A 194 11.47 -6.42 -4.11
N LEU A 195 11.51 -7.41 -3.22
CA LEU A 195 10.44 -7.69 -2.26
C LEU A 195 11.04 -8.35 -1.01
N ASN A 196 11.04 -7.61 0.10
CA ASN A 196 11.53 -8.12 1.39
C ASN A 196 10.37 -8.69 2.22
N LEU A 197 10.41 -10.01 2.45
CA LEU A 197 9.39 -10.74 3.22
C LEU A 197 9.93 -11.38 4.50
N THR A 198 11.12 -10.96 4.93
CA THR A 198 11.84 -11.58 6.07
C THR A 198 11.01 -11.56 7.36
N ASN A 199 10.22 -10.50 7.58
CA ASN A 199 9.41 -10.33 8.80
C ASN A 199 7.99 -10.91 8.67
N ASN A 200 7.54 -11.25 7.46
CA ASN A 200 6.18 -11.75 7.19
C ASN A 200 6.11 -13.26 7.42
N THR A 201 6.49 -13.70 8.62
CA THR A 201 6.62 -15.13 8.95
C THR A 201 5.29 -15.89 8.99
N ALA A 202 4.16 -15.17 9.08
CA ALA A 202 2.80 -15.71 8.99
C ALA A 202 2.29 -15.88 7.54
N LEU A 203 3.10 -15.54 6.52
CA LEU A 203 2.66 -15.55 5.13
C LEU A 203 2.43 -16.99 4.62
N GLU A 204 1.20 -17.28 4.22
CA GLU A 204 0.74 -18.58 3.69
C GLU A 204 0.71 -18.58 2.16
N LYS A 205 0.34 -17.44 1.55
CA LYS A 205 0.15 -17.30 0.10
C LYS A 205 0.87 -16.09 -0.45
N LEU A 206 1.67 -16.30 -1.49
CA LEU A 206 2.43 -15.25 -2.19
C LEU A 206 2.22 -15.32 -3.70
N TYR A 207 1.63 -14.27 -4.25
CA TYR A 207 1.48 -14.08 -5.70
C TYR A 207 2.26 -12.83 -6.14
N CYS A 208 3.51 -13.03 -6.58
CA CYS A 208 4.43 -11.95 -7.00
C CYS A 208 4.91 -12.08 -8.46
N TYR A 209 4.25 -12.94 -9.25
CA TYR A 209 4.56 -13.14 -10.66
C TYR A 209 4.28 -11.91 -11.53
N SER A 210 4.91 -11.85 -12.70
CA SER A 210 4.82 -10.69 -13.61
C SER A 210 5.30 -9.39 -12.95
N ASN A 211 6.52 -9.42 -12.43
CA ASN A 211 7.25 -8.27 -11.85
C ASN A 211 8.67 -8.21 -12.46
N GLN A 212 9.57 -7.44 -11.85
CA GLN A 212 10.98 -7.31 -12.26
C GLN A 212 11.93 -7.79 -11.16
N LEU A 213 11.48 -8.72 -10.30
CA LEU A 213 12.26 -9.19 -9.16
C LEU A 213 13.54 -9.88 -9.63
N THR A 214 14.67 -9.48 -9.06
CA THR A 214 15.99 -10.09 -9.37
C THR A 214 16.41 -11.14 -8.36
N GLN A 215 15.87 -11.07 -7.13
CA GLN A 215 16.10 -12.02 -6.05
C GLN A 215 14.83 -12.18 -5.24
N LEU A 216 14.64 -13.37 -4.65
CA LEU A 216 13.56 -13.64 -3.73
C LEU A 216 14.01 -14.64 -2.67
N ASN A 217 14.04 -14.20 -1.40
CA ASN A 217 14.39 -15.05 -0.27
C ASN A 217 13.16 -15.25 0.63
N LEU A 218 12.76 -16.51 0.77
CA LEU A 218 11.58 -16.94 1.53
C LEU A 218 11.93 -17.92 2.66
N SER A 219 13.22 -17.98 3.04
CA SER A 219 13.71 -18.90 4.08
C SER A 219 13.06 -18.71 5.46
N GLN A 220 12.51 -17.52 5.75
CA GLN A 220 11.82 -17.22 7.01
C GLN A 220 10.30 -17.48 6.95
N ASN A 221 9.73 -17.68 5.76
CA ASN A 221 8.29 -17.86 5.58
C ASN A 221 7.91 -19.34 5.74
N SER A 222 8.09 -19.88 6.95
CA SER A 222 7.97 -21.32 7.27
C SER A 222 6.56 -21.90 7.19
N VAL A 223 5.52 -21.06 7.06
CA VAL A 223 4.12 -21.52 6.88
C VAL A 223 3.62 -21.39 5.43
N LEU A 224 4.44 -20.84 4.52
CA LEU A 224 4.09 -20.62 3.12
C LEU A 224 3.70 -21.95 2.45
N ASN A 225 2.57 -21.98 1.75
CA ASN A 225 2.05 -23.17 1.08
C ASN A 225 1.59 -22.91 -0.37
N ASP A 226 1.50 -21.67 -0.81
CA ASP A 226 1.20 -21.32 -2.20
C ASP A 226 2.10 -20.17 -2.66
N ILE A 227 2.89 -20.42 -3.70
CA ILE A 227 3.84 -19.44 -4.22
C ILE A 227 3.85 -19.44 -5.75
N THR A 228 3.70 -18.23 -6.30
CA THR A 228 3.89 -17.97 -7.72
C THR A 228 4.80 -16.75 -7.91
N CYS A 229 5.97 -16.99 -8.50
CA CYS A 229 7.02 -16.00 -8.76
C CYS A 229 7.54 -16.06 -10.21
N HIS A 230 6.82 -16.74 -11.10
CA HIS A 230 7.12 -16.82 -12.53
C HIS A 230 7.06 -15.46 -13.22
N ASN A 231 7.57 -15.35 -14.45
CA ASN A 231 7.63 -14.07 -15.19
C ASN A 231 8.32 -12.95 -14.39
N ASN A 232 9.55 -13.20 -13.95
CA ASN A 232 10.41 -12.24 -13.25
C ASN A 232 11.82 -12.27 -13.87
N GLN A 233 12.78 -11.62 -13.22
CA GLN A 233 14.19 -11.59 -13.64
C GLN A 233 15.08 -12.28 -12.59
N LEU A 234 14.55 -13.30 -11.90
CA LEU A 234 15.22 -13.92 -10.77
C LEU A 234 16.58 -14.50 -11.19
N THR A 235 17.61 -14.15 -10.44
CA THR A 235 18.96 -14.73 -10.49
C THR A 235 19.21 -15.64 -9.28
N CYS A 236 18.44 -15.40 -8.21
CA CYS A 236 18.42 -16.22 -7.01
C CYS A 236 16.98 -16.41 -6.51
N LEU A 237 16.65 -17.64 -6.11
CA LEU A 237 15.42 -17.97 -5.42
C LEU A 237 15.73 -18.93 -4.27
N ASN A 238 15.44 -18.52 -3.04
CA ASN A 238 15.56 -19.37 -1.86
C ASN A 238 14.18 -19.62 -1.28
N ILE A 239 13.73 -20.88 -1.36
CA ILE A 239 12.49 -21.36 -0.75
C ILE A 239 12.75 -22.41 0.33
N LYS A 240 13.98 -22.62 0.76
CA LYS A 240 14.37 -23.56 1.81
C LYS A 240 13.90 -23.06 3.17
N ASN A 241 12.63 -23.27 3.46
CA ASN A 241 11.91 -22.74 4.61
C ASN A 241 11.38 -23.83 5.56
N GLY A 242 11.76 -25.09 5.33
CA GLY A 242 11.30 -26.25 6.09
C GLY A 242 9.88 -26.72 5.75
N ASN A 243 9.21 -26.13 4.75
CA ASN A 243 7.80 -26.37 4.45
C ASN A 243 7.52 -26.74 2.98
N ASN A 244 8.55 -26.99 2.17
CA ASN A 244 8.38 -27.27 0.73
C ASN A 244 7.39 -28.40 0.42
N SER A 245 7.31 -29.42 1.27
CA SER A 245 6.39 -30.56 1.11
C SER A 245 4.91 -30.20 1.19
N ASN A 246 4.58 -29.06 1.79
CA ASN A 246 3.21 -28.57 1.92
C ASN A 246 2.84 -27.56 0.83
N PHE A 247 3.74 -27.28 -0.13
CA PHE A 247 3.42 -26.38 -1.23
C PHE A 247 2.39 -27.04 -2.16
N ILE A 248 1.26 -26.37 -2.36
CA ILE A 248 0.19 -26.80 -3.27
C ILE A 248 0.59 -26.50 -4.72
N TYR A 249 1.13 -25.29 -4.95
CA TYR A 249 1.64 -24.82 -6.23
C TYR A 249 2.98 -24.12 -6.04
N PHE A 250 3.90 -24.34 -6.99
CA PHE A 250 5.17 -23.63 -7.05
C PHE A 250 5.50 -23.28 -8.50
N PHE A 251 5.24 -22.03 -8.90
CA PHE A 251 5.49 -21.56 -10.27
C PHE A 251 6.63 -20.54 -10.28
N ALA A 252 7.79 -20.96 -10.77
CA ALA A 252 9.02 -20.16 -10.89
C ALA A 252 9.58 -20.12 -12.33
N HIS A 253 8.83 -20.61 -13.33
CA HIS A 253 9.23 -20.57 -14.75
C HIS A 253 9.28 -19.13 -15.31
N ASN A 254 9.79 -18.96 -16.52
CA ASN A 254 9.99 -17.64 -17.15
C ASN A 254 10.84 -16.69 -16.29
N ASN A 255 11.89 -17.23 -15.69
CA ASN A 255 13.00 -16.54 -15.03
C ASN A 255 14.30 -16.96 -15.72
N PRO A 256 14.61 -16.42 -16.91
CA PRO A 256 15.67 -16.96 -17.79
C PRO A 256 17.08 -16.91 -17.18
N ASN A 257 17.31 -16.04 -16.19
CA ASN A 257 18.61 -15.91 -15.50
C ASN A 257 18.72 -16.80 -14.25
N LEU A 258 17.66 -17.52 -13.88
CA LEU A 258 17.65 -18.38 -12.71
C LEU A 258 18.32 -19.71 -13.03
N THR A 259 19.40 -20.01 -12.31
CA THR A 259 20.21 -21.23 -12.51
C THR A 259 20.11 -22.20 -11.34
N CYS A 260 19.75 -21.70 -10.15
CA CYS A 260 19.63 -22.50 -8.94
C CYS A 260 18.48 -22.01 -8.07
N ILE A 261 17.72 -22.95 -7.53
CA ILE A 261 16.64 -22.73 -6.57
C ILE A 261 17.01 -23.49 -5.29
N GLU A 262 17.11 -22.77 -4.18
CA GLU A 262 17.45 -23.38 -2.90
C GLU A 262 16.19 -23.97 -2.25
N VAL A 263 16.22 -25.28 -1.95
CA VAL A 263 15.08 -26.08 -1.46
C VAL A 263 15.45 -26.92 -0.24
N ASP A 264 14.44 -27.42 0.46
CA ASP A 264 14.60 -28.30 1.63
C ASP A 264 15.15 -29.68 1.26
N ASN A 265 14.65 -30.27 0.16
CA ASN A 265 15.03 -31.60 -0.29
C ASN A 265 15.01 -31.71 -1.82
N VAL A 266 16.19 -31.85 -2.44
CA VAL A 266 16.33 -31.90 -3.90
C VAL A 266 15.58 -33.06 -4.54
N GLY A 267 15.62 -34.26 -3.93
CA GLY A 267 14.98 -35.46 -4.47
C GLY A 267 13.46 -35.31 -4.52
N TRP A 268 12.88 -34.84 -3.43
CA TRP A 268 11.45 -34.55 -3.35
C TRP A 268 11.05 -33.42 -4.32
N SER A 269 11.76 -32.28 -4.32
CA SER A 269 11.47 -31.15 -5.20
C SER A 269 11.55 -31.48 -6.69
N THR A 270 12.43 -32.42 -7.07
CA THR A 270 12.55 -32.89 -8.47
C THR A 270 11.35 -33.71 -8.92
N SER A 271 10.66 -34.40 -8.00
CA SER A 271 9.47 -35.21 -8.28
C SER A 271 8.16 -34.57 -7.84
N ALA A 272 8.22 -33.35 -7.28
CA ALA A 272 7.04 -32.67 -6.74
C ALA A 272 6.03 -32.35 -7.86
N PRO A 273 4.74 -32.73 -7.69
CA PRO A 273 3.70 -32.33 -8.62
C PRO A 273 3.47 -30.82 -8.53
N ASN A 274 3.04 -30.20 -9.63
CA ASN A 274 2.71 -28.77 -9.68
C ASN A 274 3.88 -27.81 -9.40
N TRP A 275 5.11 -28.30 -9.47
CA TRP A 275 6.33 -27.50 -9.39
C TRP A 275 6.88 -27.25 -10.79
N TYR A 276 6.87 -25.99 -11.21
CA TYR A 276 7.28 -25.57 -12.55
C TYR A 276 8.40 -24.54 -12.45
N LYS A 277 9.51 -24.82 -13.11
CA LYS A 277 10.68 -23.94 -13.22
C LYS A 277 11.24 -24.00 -14.64
N ASP A 278 12.11 -23.06 -14.98
CA ASP A 278 12.84 -23.12 -16.24
C ASP A 278 13.78 -24.34 -16.30
N ALA A 279 14.07 -24.79 -17.52
CA ALA A 279 15.01 -25.89 -17.75
C ALA A 279 16.45 -25.52 -17.31
N THR A 280 16.79 -24.23 -17.30
CA THR A 280 18.10 -23.70 -16.87
C THR A 280 18.30 -23.75 -15.36
N ALA A 281 17.22 -23.75 -14.58
CA ALA A 281 17.28 -23.78 -13.12
C ALA A 281 17.44 -25.22 -12.61
N SER A 282 18.22 -25.41 -11.55
CA SER A 282 18.36 -26.68 -10.83
C SER A 282 17.93 -26.52 -9.37
N TYR A 283 17.46 -27.59 -8.73
CA TYR A 283 17.20 -27.58 -7.29
C TYR A 283 18.49 -27.94 -6.54
N SER A 284 18.79 -27.23 -5.46
CA SER A 284 19.93 -27.52 -4.57
C SER A 284 19.55 -27.23 -3.12
N THR A 285 20.17 -27.91 -2.16
CA THR A 285 20.07 -27.52 -0.73
C THR A 285 21.05 -26.42 -0.35
N SER A 286 21.90 -25.99 -1.30
CA SER A 286 22.89 -24.93 -1.16
C SER A 286 23.24 -24.41 -2.55
N CYS A 287 22.72 -23.24 -2.93
CA CYS A 287 23.03 -22.63 -4.22
C CYS A 287 24.40 -21.90 -4.18
N PRO A 288 25.17 -21.88 -5.29
CA PRO A 288 26.45 -21.16 -5.33
C PRO A 288 26.32 -19.64 -5.15
N ASN A 289 25.19 -19.07 -5.58
CA ASN A 289 24.84 -17.66 -5.40
C ASN A 289 23.60 -17.57 -4.49
N PRO A 290 23.78 -17.47 -3.15
CA PRO A 290 22.66 -17.41 -2.22
C PRO A 290 21.96 -16.05 -2.27
N CYS A 291 20.67 -16.03 -1.91
CA CYS A 291 19.88 -14.80 -1.93
C CYS A 291 20.28 -13.99 -0.70
N LEU A 292 21.15 -13.00 -0.89
CA LEU A 292 21.62 -12.15 0.20
C LEU A 292 20.44 -11.34 0.74
N VAL A 293 20.19 -11.44 2.05
CA VAL A 293 19.25 -10.55 2.76
C VAL A 293 19.99 -9.25 3.08
N GLY A 294 20.36 -8.52 2.03
CA GLY A 294 21.00 -7.22 2.12
C GLY A 294 20.01 -6.14 1.73
N ILE A 295 20.14 -4.96 2.33
CA ILE A 295 19.48 -3.74 1.84
C ILE A 295 19.78 -3.68 0.34
N ASP A 296 18.75 -3.71 -0.50
CA ASP A 296 18.90 -3.19 -1.85
C ASP A 296 19.37 -1.75 -1.66
N GLU A 297 20.68 -1.52 -1.79
CA GLU A 297 21.15 -0.23 -2.25
C GLU A 297 20.47 -0.07 -3.60
N ASN A 298 19.26 0.51 -3.60
CA ASN A 298 18.61 1.05 -4.79
C ASN A 298 19.63 2.04 -5.33
N ASN A 299 20.43 1.51 -6.23
CA ASN A 299 21.65 2.11 -6.67
C ASN A 299 21.26 3.45 -7.28
N LEU A 300 21.73 4.55 -6.68
CA LEU A 300 22.15 5.69 -7.46
C LEU A 300 23.28 5.17 -8.37
N SER A 301 22.92 4.53 -9.48
CA SER A 301 23.77 3.57 -10.22
C SER A 301 25.07 4.15 -10.74
N ASN A 302 25.26 5.46 -10.70
CA ASN A 302 26.42 6.10 -11.28
C ASN A 302 27.02 7.22 -10.41
N LEU A 303 26.70 7.32 -9.10
CA LEU A 303 27.33 8.34 -8.26
C LEU A 303 28.83 8.05 -8.06
N SER A 304 29.67 9.06 -8.32
CA SER A 304 31.11 8.99 -8.11
C SER A 304 31.59 9.97 -7.05
N LEU A 305 32.68 9.61 -6.37
CA LEU A 305 33.29 10.38 -5.29
C LEU A 305 34.77 10.57 -5.60
N TYR A 306 35.21 11.82 -5.76
CA TYR A 306 36.60 12.10 -6.07
C TYR A 306 37.09 13.43 -5.47
N PRO A 307 38.36 13.51 -5.04
CA PRO A 307 39.27 12.39 -4.84
C PRO A 307 38.82 11.53 -3.63
N ASN A 308 39.05 10.22 -3.69
CA ASN A 308 38.88 9.30 -2.56
C ASN A 308 39.95 8.20 -2.69
N PRO A 309 40.99 8.15 -1.83
CA PRO A 309 41.17 8.93 -0.60
C PRO A 309 41.27 10.45 -0.80
N THR A 310 40.89 11.22 0.23
CA THR A 310 40.84 12.70 0.22
C THR A 310 41.67 13.31 1.34
N THR A 311 42.18 14.53 1.14
CA THR A 311 42.78 15.37 2.20
C THR A 311 41.76 16.26 2.92
N GLY A 312 40.46 16.02 2.67
CA GLY A 312 39.34 16.76 3.25
C GLY A 312 38.38 17.33 2.20
N LYS A 313 38.83 17.58 0.97
CA LYS A 313 37.94 18.06 -0.11
C LYS A 313 37.47 16.90 -0.97
N ILE A 314 36.16 16.72 -1.07
CA ILE A 314 35.56 15.66 -1.88
C ILE A 314 34.39 16.21 -2.69
N THR A 315 34.34 15.82 -3.95
CA THR A 315 33.24 16.10 -4.86
C THR A 315 32.40 14.85 -5.03
N ILE A 316 31.09 15.03 -4.92
CA ILE A 316 30.07 14.02 -5.14
C ILE A 316 29.40 14.35 -6.48
N ASP A 317 29.64 13.52 -7.49
CA ASP A 317 29.01 13.65 -8.80
C ASP A 317 27.83 12.70 -8.90
N LEU A 318 26.63 13.28 -9.06
CA LEU A 318 25.36 12.54 -9.13
C LEU A 318 25.03 12.09 -10.57
N VAL A 319 25.82 12.49 -11.57
CA VAL A 319 25.64 12.24 -13.02
C VAL A 319 24.41 12.92 -13.64
N GLU A 320 23.31 13.02 -12.90
CA GLU A 320 22.09 13.71 -13.28
C GLU A 320 21.58 14.62 -12.14
N VAL A 321 20.69 15.56 -12.46
CA VAL A 321 20.11 16.47 -11.46
C VAL A 321 19.13 15.68 -10.58
N LYS A 322 19.41 15.63 -9.28
CA LYS A 322 18.54 15.02 -8.27
C LYS A 322 17.91 16.10 -7.39
N GLN A 323 16.68 15.87 -6.91
CA GLN A 323 15.93 16.83 -6.09
C GLN A 323 15.72 16.32 -4.67
N GLY A 324 15.74 17.23 -3.69
CA GLY A 324 15.40 16.90 -2.30
C GLY A 324 16.40 15.93 -1.68
N LEU A 325 17.69 16.22 -1.89
CA LEU A 325 18.80 15.38 -1.43
C LEU A 325 19.09 15.65 0.04
N LYS A 326 19.48 14.61 0.76
CA LYS A 326 20.05 14.68 2.12
C LYS A 326 21.34 13.90 2.16
N ALA A 327 22.45 14.58 2.45
CA ALA A 327 23.75 13.97 2.67
C ALA A 327 24.04 13.87 4.17
N THR A 328 24.36 12.67 4.65
CA THR A 328 24.70 12.38 6.05
C THR A 328 26.05 11.67 6.10
N LEU A 329 27.02 12.19 6.85
CA LEU A 329 28.30 11.51 7.09
C LEU A 329 28.31 10.91 8.49
N THR A 330 28.74 9.66 8.58
CA THR A 330 28.94 8.95 9.86
C THR A 330 30.38 8.48 10.00
N ASN A 331 30.87 8.39 11.23
CA ASN A 331 32.15 7.74 11.53
C ASN A 331 32.00 6.21 11.65
N SER A 332 33.09 5.49 11.89
CA SER A 332 33.10 4.03 12.06
C SER A 332 32.29 3.52 13.27
N LEU A 333 31.90 4.39 14.20
CA LEU A 333 31.04 4.08 15.34
C LEU A 333 29.55 4.35 15.05
N GLY A 334 29.20 4.78 13.83
CA GLY A 334 27.83 5.13 13.44
C GLY A 334 27.37 6.51 13.94
N GLN A 335 28.26 7.32 14.52
CA GLN A 335 27.90 8.66 14.96
C GLN A 335 27.79 9.60 13.75
N VAL A 336 26.69 10.33 13.64
CA VAL A 336 26.50 11.36 12.61
C VAL A 336 27.37 12.57 12.92
N ILE A 337 28.24 12.92 11.98
CA ILE A 337 29.20 14.03 12.12
C ILE A 337 28.96 15.16 11.11
N PHE A 338 28.18 14.89 10.06
CA PHE A 338 27.71 15.87 9.08
C PHE A 338 26.31 15.47 8.60
N ASN A 339 25.45 16.46 8.38
CA ASN A 339 24.08 16.24 7.89
C ASN A 339 23.57 17.52 7.21
N GLN A 340 23.30 17.46 5.91
CA GLN A 340 22.87 18.61 5.12
C GLN A 340 21.84 18.23 4.05
N ASN A 341 20.84 19.09 3.85
CA ASN A 341 19.88 18.98 2.76
C ASN A 341 20.30 19.87 1.58
N TYR A 342 20.06 19.39 0.37
CA TYR A 342 20.27 20.12 -0.89
C TYR A 342 18.97 20.15 -1.70
N GLY A 343 18.78 21.23 -2.46
CA GLY A 343 17.67 21.37 -3.39
C GLY A 343 17.88 20.49 -4.64
N SER A 344 17.75 21.09 -5.81
CA SER A 344 18.06 20.42 -7.08
C SER A 344 19.54 20.61 -7.44
N THR A 345 20.32 19.54 -7.51
CA THR A 345 21.72 19.60 -7.93
C THR A 345 22.17 18.29 -8.59
N ASN A 346 23.18 18.37 -9.46
CA ASN A 346 23.91 17.23 -10.01
C ASN A 346 25.31 17.05 -9.39
N ASN A 347 25.72 17.97 -8.51
CA ASN A 347 27.03 17.94 -7.87
C ASN A 347 26.96 18.48 -6.43
N ILE A 348 27.74 17.89 -5.52
CA ILE A 348 27.93 18.40 -4.16
C ILE A 348 29.43 18.40 -3.83
N ASP A 349 29.96 19.57 -3.48
CA ASP A 349 31.31 19.70 -2.93
C ASP A 349 31.27 19.76 -1.40
N LEU A 350 32.07 18.90 -0.75
CA LEU A 350 32.22 18.86 0.70
C LEU A 350 33.67 19.19 1.10
N ASP A 351 33.79 20.04 2.14
CA ASP A 351 35.06 20.34 2.82
C ASP A 351 35.04 19.73 4.23
N LEU A 352 35.52 18.50 4.31
CA LEU A 352 35.55 17.61 5.47
C LEU A 352 36.80 17.86 6.31
N LYS A 353 36.69 18.76 7.30
CA LYS A 353 37.77 19.06 8.27
C LYS A 353 37.78 18.09 9.45
N TYR A 354 37.74 16.80 9.17
CA TYR A 354 37.71 15.74 10.19
C TYR A 354 39.06 15.01 10.28
N PRO A 355 39.36 14.33 11.41
CA PRO A 355 40.59 13.55 11.56
C PRO A 355 40.74 12.48 10.48
N LYS A 356 41.99 12.05 10.24
CA LYS A 356 42.29 10.93 9.35
C LYS A 356 41.52 9.68 9.79
N GLY A 357 40.89 9.00 8.84
CA GLY A 357 40.05 7.85 9.16
C GLY A 357 39.06 7.48 8.06
N MET A 358 38.24 6.46 8.37
CA MET A 358 37.18 5.96 7.49
C MET A 358 35.82 6.54 7.93
N TYR A 359 35.06 6.99 6.95
CA TYR A 359 33.73 7.58 7.12
C TYR A 359 32.75 6.99 6.10
N PHE A 360 31.46 7.08 6.39
CA PHE A 360 30.39 6.59 5.52
C PHE A 360 29.43 7.74 5.20
N LEU A 361 29.36 8.11 3.92
CA LEU A 361 28.47 9.12 3.38
C LEU A 361 27.21 8.45 2.85
N THR A 362 26.08 8.74 3.47
CA THR A 362 24.76 8.34 3.02
C THR A 362 24.08 9.51 2.29
N ILE A 363 23.69 9.30 1.03
CA ILE A 363 22.87 10.23 0.24
C ILE A 363 21.47 9.65 0.12
N LYS A 364 20.46 10.42 0.52
CA LYS A 364 19.04 10.09 0.39
C LYS A 364 18.36 11.08 -0.54
N THR A 365 17.60 10.60 -1.51
CA THR A 365 16.70 11.38 -2.40
C THR A 365 15.33 10.70 -2.41
N GLN A 366 14.31 11.30 -3.05
CA GLN A 366 12.90 10.87 -3.12
C GLN A 366 12.72 9.35 -3.41
N GLY A 367 12.89 8.50 -2.39
CA GLY A 367 12.80 7.04 -2.46
C GLY A 367 14.14 6.27 -2.62
N GLU A 368 15.27 6.94 -2.88
CA GLU A 368 16.57 6.28 -3.09
C GLU A 368 17.53 6.58 -1.93
N ILE A 369 18.34 5.59 -1.52
CA ILE A 369 19.39 5.74 -0.52
C ILE A 369 20.65 5.02 -1.04
N ILE A 370 21.79 5.72 -1.03
CA ILE A 370 23.10 5.12 -1.28
C ILE A 370 24.05 5.46 -0.16
N THR A 371 24.92 4.52 0.23
CA THR A 371 26.02 4.77 1.16
C THR A 371 27.36 4.51 0.47
N LYS A 372 28.31 5.43 0.63
CA LYS A 372 29.66 5.29 0.09
C LYS A 372 30.70 5.52 1.18
N LYS A 373 31.79 4.76 1.12
CA LYS A 373 32.94 4.90 1.98
C LYS A 373 33.81 6.08 1.54
N ILE A 374 34.22 6.93 2.48
CA ILE A 374 35.21 8.00 2.31
C ILE A 374 36.42 7.69 3.20
N VAL A 375 37.62 7.86 2.65
CA VAL A 375 38.89 7.76 3.40
C VAL A 375 39.54 9.14 3.44
N ILE A 376 39.71 9.70 4.64
CA ILE A 376 40.45 10.95 4.86
C ILE A 376 41.89 10.62 5.27
N GLU A 377 42.87 11.12 4.51
CA GLU A 377 44.31 10.89 4.68
C GLU A 377 45.11 12.09 5.16
#